data_AF-A0A9W4QW36-F1
#
_entry.id   AF-A0A9W4QW36-F1
#
_cell.length_a   1.000
_cell.length_b   1.000
_cell.length_c   1.000
_cell.angle_alpha   90.00
_cell.angle_beta   90.00
_cell.angle_gamma   90.00
#
_symmetry.space_group_name_H-M   'P 1'
#
loop_
_entity.id
_entity.type
_entity.pdbx_description
1 polymer ?
#
loop_
_entity_poly.entity_id
_entity_poly.type
_entity_poly.pdbx_seq_one_letter_code
_entity_poly.pdbx_strand_id
1 'polypeptide(L)'
;MKFILIVLTITFTFSTPFIVNASSVENRIKQFAASEYPNDREMQTYVYNEQVRAYNYLINVTDQGVKAFSRREYPNDFAMQKHIYDEQLAAKHYMKSVSDYEVKRLAQSEYLHDFSMQKYYYDEQLAAKNYMLNVTNKVIKRKAINEYPNDYAMQKYSYDNAVY
;
A
#
# COMPACT_ATOMS: atom_id res chain seq x y z
N MET A 1 -10.31 -28.25 -55.21
CA MET A 1 -8.85 -28.54 -55.22
C MET A 1 -8.08 -27.26 -55.53
N LYS A 2 -7.28 -26.79 -54.58
CA LYS A 2 -5.99 -26.09 -54.77
C LYS A 2 -5.37 -25.87 -53.39
N PHE A 3 -4.26 -26.57 -53.14
CA PHE A 3 -3.40 -26.42 -51.98
C PHE A 3 -2.59 -25.13 -52.11
N ILE A 4 -2.49 -24.34 -51.03
CA ILE A 4 -1.36 -23.43 -50.82
C ILE A 4 -0.97 -23.49 -49.33
N LEU A 5 0.27 -23.94 -49.13
CA LEU A 5 1.05 -23.99 -47.90
C LEU A 5 1.47 -22.55 -47.53
N ILE A 6 1.24 -22.08 -46.31
CA ILE A 6 1.87 -20.87 -45.79
C ILE A 6 2.56 -21.17 -44.46
N VAL A 7 3.82 -20.77 -44.43
CA VAL A 7 4.88 -21.00 -43.45
C VAL A 7 4.55 -20.33 -42.11
N LEU A 8 4.66 -21.10 -41.02
CA LEU A 8 4.54 -20.60 -39.65
C LEU A 8 5.86 -19.93 -39.25
N THR A 9 5.89 -18.60 -39.19
CA THR A 9 7.04 -17.82 -38.73
C THR A 9 7.07 -17.75 -37.21
N ILE A 10 8.08 -18.35 -36.60
CA ILE A 10 8.40 -18.21 -35.17
C ILE A 10 8.94 -16.79 -34.95
N THR A 11 8.19 -15.96 -34.23
CA THR A 11 8.66 -14.64 -33.81
C THR A 11 9.36 -14.77 -32.45
N PHE A 12 10.68 -14.61 -32.47
CA PHE A 12 11.52 -14.53 -31.28
C PHE A 12 11.39 -13.10 -30.72
N THR A 13 10.63 -12.92 -29.64
CA THR A 13 10.53 -11.62 -28.97
C THR A 13 11.74 -11.41 -28.07
N PHE A 14 12.71 -10.66 -28.57
CA PHE A 14 13.79 -10.11 -27.74
C PHE A 14 13.18 -9.09 -26.77
N SER A 15 13.08 -9.44 -25.49
CA SER A 15 12.84 -8.48 -24.42
C SER A 15 14.11 -7.65 -24.22
N THR A 16 14.10 -6.41 -24.69
CA THR A 16 15.17 -5.47 -24.38
C THR A 16 15.03 -5.01 -22.92
N PRO A 17 16.12 -5.01 -22.14
CA PRO A 17 16.08 -4.44 -20.80
C PRO A 17 15.85 -2.93 -20.92
N PHE A 18 14.79 -2.43 -20.26
CA PHE A 18 14.52 -1.00 -20.13
C PHE A 18 15.66 -0.35 -19.34
N ILE A 19 16.64 0.23 -20.04
CA ILE A 19 17.63 1.12 -19.44
C ILE A 19 16.91 2.43 -19.13
N VAL A 20 16.53 2.61 -17.86
CA VAL A 20 16.06 3.92 -17.37
C VAL A 20 17.26 4.85 -17.36
N ASN A 21 17.42 5.64 -18.43
CA ASN A 21 18.48 6.64 -18.54
C ASN A 21 18.39 7.66 -17.40
N ALA A 22 19.48 7.96 -16.70
CA ALA A 22 19.50 8.97 -15.62
C ALA A 22 19.00 10.35 -16.10
N SER A 23 19.26 10.69 -17.37
CA SER A 23 18.71 11.88 -18.04
C SER A 23 17.18 11.89 -18.11
N SER A 24 16.52 10.73 -18.12
CA SER A 24 15.05 10.62 -18.09
C SER A 24 14.47 10.93 -16.71
N VAL A 25 15.15 10.55 -15.63
CA VAL A 25 14.66 10.83 -14.26
C VAL A 25 14.81 12.31 -13.93
N GLU A 26 15.96 12.90 -14.24
CA GLU A 26 16.18 14.33 -14.03
C GLU A 26 15.15 15.18 -14.78
N ASN A 27 14.84 14.82 -16.04
CA ASN A 27 13.82 15.51 -16.82
C ASN A 27 12.42 15.37 -16.20
N ARG A 28 12.06 14.19 -15.68
CA ARG A 28 10.79 14.00 -14.97
C ARG A 28 10.69 14.87 -13.72
N ILE A 29 11.77 14.96 -12.95
CA ILE A 29 11.81 15.81 -11.75
C ILE A 29 11.69 17.29 -12.12
N LYS A 30 12.39 17.75 -13.17
CA LYS A 30 12.27 19.13 -13.67
C LYS A 30 10.84 19.43 -14.13
N GLN A 31 10.22 18.51 -14.87
CA GLN A 31 8.84 18.64 -15.33
C GLN A 31 7.85 18.70 -14.16
N PHE A 32 8.03 17.84 -13.14
CA PHE A 32 7.21 17.84 -11.94
C PHE A 32 7.32 19.19 -11.19
N ALA A 33 8.54 19.68 -10.98
CA ALA A 33 8.74 20.97 -10.32
C ALA A 33 8.10 22.13 -11.11
N ALA A 34 8.26 22.14 -12.43
CA ALA A 34 7.65 23.14 -13.30
C ALA A 34 6.12 23.03 -13.36
N SER A 35 5.54 21.84 -13.25
CA SER A 35 4.08 21.67 -13.23
C SER A 35 3.47 22.13 -11.92
N GLU A 36 4.13 21.87 -10.78
CA GLU A 36 3.66 22.30 -9.45
C GLU A 36 3.76 23.82 -9.30
N TYR A 37 4.83 24.44 -9.83
CA TYR A 37 5.09 25.87 -9.69
C TYR A 37 5.47 26.53 -11.02
N PRO A 38 4.54 26.76 -11.97
CA PRO A 38 4.87 27.19 -13.33
C PRO A 38 5.63 28.51 -13.46
N ASN A 39 5.36 29.46 -12.57
CA ASN A 39 5.91 30.83 -12.64
C ASN A 39 6.81 31.19 -11.45
N ASP A 40 7.12 30.23 -10.57
CA ASP A 40 7.93 30.47 -9.38
C ASP A 40 9.21 29.62 -9.44
N ARG A 41 10.29 30.25 -9.89
CA ARG A 41 11.59 29.59 -10.09
C ARG A 41 12.24 29.16 -8.78
N GLU A 42 11.99 29.89 -7.70
CA GLU A 42 12.52 29.54 -6.38
C GLU A 42 11.84 28.26 -5.88
N MET A 43 10.51 28.21 -5.98
CA MET A 43 9.76 27.02 -5.64
C MET A 43 10.04 25.83 -6.55
N GLN A 44 10.23 26.04 -7.86
CA GLN A 44 10.71 24.98 -8.75
C GLN A 44 12.04 24.40 -8.27
N THR A 45 12.98 25.25 -7.87
CA THR A 45 14.29 24.81 -7.38
C THR A 45 14.16 24.04 -6.07
N TYR A 46 13.30 24.52 -5.17
CA TYR A 46 12.98 23.84 -3.90
C TYR A 46 12.41 22.43 -4.15
N VAL A 47 11.35 22.33 -4.95
CA VAL A 47 10.71 21.04 -5.28
C VAL A 47 11.67 20.11 -6.01
N TYR A 48 12.44 20.62 -6.98
CA TYR A 48 13.46 19.83 -7.67
C TYR A 48 14.43 19.19 -6.67
N ASN A 49 14.95 19.97 -5.72
CA ASN A 49 15.89 19.48 -4.71
C ASN A 49 15.24 18.45 -3.76
N GLU A 50 13.98 18.64 -3.37
CA GLU A 50 13.24 17.64 -2.60
C GLU A 50 13.09 16.32 -3.36
N GLN A 51 12.66 16.39 -4.62
CA GLN A 51 12.46 15.23 -5.48
C GLN A 51 13.77 14.48 -5.75
N VAL A 52 14.90 15.19 -5.97
CA VAL A 52 16.23 14.57 -6.12
C VAL A 52 16.66 13.84 -4.85
N ARG A 53 16.50 14.47 -3.67
CA ARG A 53 16.82 13.82 -2.39
C ARG A 53 15.98 12.56 -2.17
N ALA A 54 14.68 12.63 -2.46
CA ALA A 54 13.79 11.50 -2.31
C ALA A 54 14.11 10.36 -3.30
N TYR A 55 14.43 10.70 -4.56
CA TYR A 55 14.89 9.72 -5.54
C TYR A 55 16.18 9.01 -5.08
N ASN A 56 17.18 9.78 -4.63
CA ASN A 56 18.44 9.22 -4.12
C ASN A 56 18.24 8.31 -2.91
N TYR A 57 17.26 8.60 -2.06
CA TYR A 57 16.86 7.68 -1.00
C TYR A 57 16.27 6.39 -1.57
N LEU A 58 15.26 6.51 -2.45
CA LEU A 58 14.52 5.38 -3.02
C LEU A 58 15.38 4.43 -3.86
N ILE A 59 16.47 4.89 -4.49
CA ILE A 59 17.39 3.99 -5.21
C ILE A 59 18.19 3.07 -4.26
N ASN A 60 18.39 3.48 -3.00
CA ASN A 60 19.21 2.75 -2.02
C ASN A 60 18.40 1.87 -1.07
N VAL A 61 17.07 1.96 -1.07
CA VAL A 61 16.24 1.16 -0.18
C VAL A 61 16.17 -0.32 -0.59
N THR A 62 16.02 -1.20 0.40
CA THR A 62 16.18 -2.65 0.23
C THR A 62 14.86 -3.37 -0.03
N ASP A 63 13.76 -2.97 0.61
CA ASP A 63 12.45 -3.63 0.47
C ASP A 63 11.79 -3.31 -0.89
N GLN A 64 12.05 -4.14 -1.90
CA GLN A 64 11.53 -3.88 -3.26
C GLN A 64 10.01 -3.98 -3.36
N GLY A 65 9.35 -4.75 -2.48
CA GLY A 65 7.88 -4.84 -2.46
C GLY A 65 7.25 -3.53 -2.02
N VAL A 66 7.75 -2.94 -0.93
CA VAL A 66 7.29 -1.63 -0.44
C VAL A 66 7.66 -0.51 -1.42
N LYS A 67 8.85 -0.56 -2.03
CA LYS A 67 9.26 0.39 -3.09
C LYS A 67 8.35 0.31 -4.32
N ALA A 68 7.97 -0.90 -4.74
CA ALA A 68 7.04 -1.07 -5.85
C ALA A 68 5.63 -0.56 -5.51
N PHE A 69 5.17 -0.78 -4.28
CA PHE A 69 3.92 -0.22 -3.76
C PHE A 69 3.94 1.31 -3.85
N SER A 70 4.93 1.98 -3.25
CA SER A 70 4.98 3.44 -3.22
C SER A 70 5.09 4.06 -4.62
N ARG A 71 5.86 3.45 -5.53
CA ARG A 71 5.93 3.85 -6.94
C ARG A 71 4.60 3.73 -7.66
N ARG A 72 3.77 2.74 -7.35
CA ARG A 72 2.44 2.58 -7.97
C ARG A 72 1.48 3.66 -7.49
N GLU A 73 1.50 3.97 -6.19
CA GLU A 73 0.62 5.00 -5.61
C GLU A 73 0.98 6.40 -6.11
N TYR A 74 2.28 6.71 -6.23
CA TYR A 74 2.75 8.04 -6.63
C TYR A 74 3.80 7.99 -7.76
N PRO A 75 3.43 7.67 -9.02
CA PRO A 75 4.39 7.35 -10.08
C PRO A 75 5.42 8.44 -10.41
N ASN A 76 5.05 9.71 -10.26
CA ASN A 76 5.86 10.87 -10.65
C ASN A 76 6.35 11.73 -9.48
N ASP A 77 5.90 11.43 -8.25
CA ASP A 77 6.27 12.19 -7.06
C ASP A 77 7.16 11.31 -6.17
N PHE A 78 8.48 11.51 -6.26
CA PHE A 78 9.45 10.78 -5.45
C PHE A 78 9.37 11.15 -3.97
N ALA A 79 9.02 12.40 -3.63
CA ALA A 79 8.85 12.80 -2.23
C ALA A 79 7.69 12.02 -1.59
N MET A 80 6.56 11.91 -2.27
CA MET A 80 5.45 11.07 -1.83
C MET A 80 5.78 9.58 -1.86
N GLN A 81 6.49 9.09 -2.87
CA GLN A 81 6.98 7.70 -2.87
C GLN A 81 7.85 7.39 -1.65
N LYS A 82 8.73 8.31 -1.25
CA LYS A 82 9.55 8.16 -0.04
C LYS A 82 8.68 8.12 1.20
N HIS A 83 7.72 9.03 1.33
CA HIS A 83 6.80 9.07 2.46
C HIS A 83 6.04 7.75 2.61
N ILE A 84 5.39 7.28 1.54
CA ILE A 84 4.66 6.01 1.52
C ILE A 84 5.60 4.83 1.77
N TYR A 85 6.83 4.86 1.23
CA TYR A 85 7.80 3.80 1.50
C TYR A 85 8.09 3.68 3.01
N ASP A 86 8.37 4.79 3.66
CA ASP A 86 8.73 4.83 5.09
C ASP A 86 7.52 4.39 5.95
N GLU A 87 6.32 4.86 5.63
CA GLU A 87 5.08 4.48 6.31
C GLU A 87 4.80 2.97 6.17
N GLN A 88 4.82 2.45 4.94
CA GLN A 88 4.56 1.05 4.65
C GLN A 88 5.62 0.14 5.27
N LEU A 89 6.89 0.55 5.28
CA LEU A 89 7.97 -0.20 5.92
C LEU A 89 7.76 -0.26 7.44
N ALA A 90 7.44 0.86 8.08
CA ALA A 90 7.14 0.90 9.51
C ALA A 90 5.93 0.02 9.87
N ALA A 91 4.85 0.12 9.10
CA ALA A 91 3.66 -0.69 9.30
C ALA A 91 3.93 -2.19 9.05
N LYS A 92 4.78 -2.54 8.08
CA LYS A 92 5.23 -3.91 7.85
C LYS A 92 6.01 -4.47 9.04
N HIS A 93 6.88 -3.67 9.66
CA HIS A 93 7.58 -4.05 10.88
C HIS A 93 6.63 -4.23 12.06
N TYR A 94 5.66 -3.33 12.22
CA TYR A 94 4.60 -3.46 13.21
C TYR A 94 3.82 -4.77 13.04
N MET A 95 3.33 -5.05 11.84
CA MET A 95 2.59 -6.29 11.54
C MET A 95 3.43 -7.55 11.76
N LYS A 96 4.76 -7.48 11.72
CA LYS A 96 5.64 -8.60 12.10
C LYS A 96 5.66 -8.82 13.62
N SER A 97 5.59 -7.77 14.43
CA SER A 97 5.70 -7.84 15.89
C SER A 97 4.39 -8.11 16.65
N VAL A 98 3.22 -7.91 16.02
CA VAL A 98 1.93 -8.11 16.70
C VAL A 98 1.68 -9.57 17.09
N SER A 99 1.00 -9.78 18.23
CA SER A 99 0.84 -11.09 18.88
C SER A 99 -0.47 -11.82 18.59
N ASP A 100 -1.58 -11.11 18.36
CA ASP A 100 -2.86 -11.75 18.04
C ASP A 100 -2.85 -12.28 16.60
N TYR A 101 -2.54 -13.57 16.43
CA TYR A 101 -2.42 -14.20 15.12
C TYR A 101 -3.72 -14.26 14.34
N GLU A 102 -4.86 -14.30 15.01
CA GLU A 102 -6.16 -14.37 14.37
C GLU A 102 -6.48 -13.04 13.70
N VAL A 103 -6.41 -11.94 14.47
CA VAL A 103 -6.65 -10.58 13.95
C VAL A 103 -5.60 -10.21 12.90
N LYS A 104 -4.33 -10.62 13.11
CA LYS A 104 -3.26 -10.47 12.12
C LYS A 104 -3.59 -11.14 10.79
N ARG A 105 -4.13 -12.35 10.81
CA ARG A 105 -4.53 -13.07 9.59
C ARG A 105 -5.69 -12.39 8.88
N LEU A 106 -6.67 -11.87 9.61
CA LEU A 106 -7.78 -11.11 9.02
C LEU A 106 -7.24 -9.86 8.31
N ALA A 107 -6.39 -9.07 9.00
CA ALA A 107 -5.76 -7.89 8.40
C ALA A 107 -4.98 -8.22 7.12
N GLN A 108 -4.16 -9.28 7.14
CA GLN A 108 -3.39 -9.72 5.98
C GLN A 108 -4.26 -10.23 4.81
N SER A 109 -5.42 -10.82 5.12
CA SER A 109 -6.37 -11.29 4.12
C SER A 109 -7.08 -10.12 3.42
N GLU A 110 -7.52 -9.13 4.20
CA GLU A 110 -8.23 -7.96 3.66
C GLU A 110 -7.30 -7.03 2.87
N TYR A 111 -6.06 -6.84 3.35
CA TYR A 111 -5.13 -5.85 2.80
C TYR A 111 -3.78 -6.46 2.41
N LEU A 112 -3.75 -7.34 1.41
CA LEU A 112 -2.56 -8.17 1.07
C LEU A 112 -1.24 -7.41 0.91
N HIS A 113 -1.26 -6.21 0.33
CA HIS A 113 -0.06 -5.44 -0.01
C HIS A 113 0.02 -4.07 0.65
N ASP A 114 -1.02 -3.64 1.36
CA ASP A 114 -1.07 -2.36 2.05
C ASP A 114 -0.87 -2.58 3.55
N PHE A 115 0.39 -2.48 3.99
CA PHE A 115 0.75 -2.72 5.39
C PHE A 115 0.20 -1.64 6.32
N SER A 116 0.02 -0.40 5.83
CA SER A 116 -0.63 0.66 6.61
C SER A 116 -2.08 0.31 6.93
N MET A 117 -2.82 -0.19 5.93
CA MET A 117 -4.19 -0.66 6.11
C MET A 117 -4.26 -1.96 6.92
N GLN A 118 -3.29 -2.88 6.76
CA GLN A 118 -3.18 -4.04 7.66
C GLN A 118 -3.03 -3.59 9.12
N LYS A 119 -2.16 -2.62 9.40
CA LYS A 119 -1.96 -2.09 10.75
C LYS A 119 -3.24 -1.43 11.28
N TYR A 120 -3.87 -0.57 10.49
CA TYR A 120 -5.13 0.09 10.87
C TYR A 120 -6.21 -0.94 11.24
N TYR A 121 -6.46 -1.89 10.33
CA TYR A 121 -7.47 -2.92 10.52
C TYR A 121 -7.14 -3.82 11.71
N TYR A 122 -5.86 -4.18 11.89
CA TYR A 122 -5.41 -4.95 13.05
C TYR A 122 -5.73 -4.25 14.36
N ASP A 123 -5.38 -2.97 14.47
CA ASP A 123 -5.57 -2.18 15.70
C ASP A 123 -7.06 -2.03 16.04
N GLU A 124 -7.88 -1.74 15.02
CA GLU A 124 -9.34 -1.62 15.15
C GLU A 124 -9.99 -2.93 15.60
N GLN A 125 -9.68 -4.03 14.93
CA GLN A 125 -10.24 -5.34 15.22
C GLN A 125 -9.77 -5.89 16.57
N LEU A 126 -8.51 -5.66 16.95
CA LEU A 126 -7.99 -6.05 18.27
C LEU A 126 -8.67 -5.28 19.39
N ALA A 127 -8.85 -3.97 19.22
CA ALA A 127 -9.57 -3.15 20.20
C ALA A 127 -11.01 -3.63 20.37
N ALA A 128 -11.71 -3.91 19.27
CA ALA A 128 -13.07 -4.41 19.30
C ALA A 128 -13.18 -5.83 19.87
N LYS A 129 -12.21 -6.72 19.57
CA LYS A 129 -12.11 -8.06 20.17
C LYS A 129 -11.96 -7.98 21.68
N ASN A 130 -11.04 -7.16 22.16
CA ASN A 130 -10.82 -6.92 23.59
C ASN A 130 -12.06 -6.34 24.28
N TYR A 131 -12.76 -5.42 23.62
CA TYR A 131 -14.03 -4.91 24.12
C TYR A 131 -15.06 -6.05 24.26
N MET A 132 -15.29 -6.81 23.19
CA MET A 132 -16.24 -7.92 23.17
C MET A 132 -15.91 -9.02 24.18
N LEU A 133 -14.65 -9.19 24.60
CA LEU A 133 -14.28 -10.10 25.68
C LEU A 133 -14.84 -9.67 27.04
N ASN A 134 -14.95 -8.36 27.29
CA ASN A 134 -15.29 -7.78 28.60
C ASN A 134 -16.77 -7.40 28.77
N VAL A 135 -17.57 -7.42 27.70
CA VAL A 135 -19.00 -7.07 27.80
C VAL A 135 -19.81 -8.10 28.60
N THR A 136 -20.84 -7.63 29.32
CA THR A 136 -21.57 -8.42 30.33
C THR A 136 -22.82 -9.12 29.80
N ASN A 137 -23.60 -8.48 28.92
CA ASN A 137 -24.82 -9.07 28.37
C ASN A 137 -24.51 -10.21 27.39
N LYS A 138 -24.52 -11.45 27.91
CA LYS A 138 -24.17 -12.66 27.13
C LYS A 138 -25.11 -12.95 25.96
N VAL A 139 -26.38 -12.55 26.04
CA VAL A 139 -27.37 -12.79 24.98
C VAL A 139 -27.08 -11.91 23.77
N ILE A 140 -26.90 -10.60 24.01
CA ILE A 140 -26.56 -9.65 22.94
C ILE A 140 -25.18 -9.96 22.37
N LYS A 141 -24.18 -10.24 23.22
CA LYS A 141 -22.84 -10.67 22.78
C LYS A 141 -22.90 -11.85 21.83
N ARG A 142 -23.68 -12.90 22.17
CA ARG A 142 -23.82 -14.07 21.30
C ARG A 142 -24.50 -13.72 19.97
N LYS A 143 -25.52 -12.86 20.00
CA LYS A 143 -26.19 -12.40 18.77
C LYS A 143 -25.20 -11.69 17.84
N ALA A 144 -24.43 -10.73 18.36
CA ALA A 144 -23.44 -9.98 17.60
C ALA A 144 -22.35 -10.89 17.01
N ILE A 145 -21.82 -11.85 17.79
CA ILE A 145 -20.84 -12.84 17.31
C ILE A 145 -21.42 -13.70 16.17
N ASN A 146 -22.67 -14.14 16.28
CA ASN A 146 -23.30 -14.95 15.24
C ASN A 146 -23.54 -14.16 13.94
N GLU A 147 -23.84 -12.87 14.06
CA GLU A 147 -24.09 -11.98 12.93
C GLU A 147 -22.80 -11.62 12.19
N TYR A 148 -21.70 -11.43 12.93
CA TYR A 148 -20.40 -11.01 12.39
C TYR A 148 -19.25 -11.89 12.90
N PRO A 149 -19.14 -13.17 12.50
CA PRO A 149 -18.21 -14.13 13.12
C PRO A 149 -16.73 -13.73 13.09
N ASN A 150 -16.30 -13.01 12.05
CA ASN A 150 -14.90 -12.64 11.83
C ASN A 150 -14.68 -11.11 11.74
N ASP A 151 -15.67 -10.32 12.14
CA ASP A 151 -15.57 -8.86 12.15
C ASP A 151 -15.92 -8.33 13.55
N TYR A 152 -14.88 -8.21 14.38
CA TYR A 152 -14.99 -7.76 15.76
C TYR A 152 -15.48 -6.33 15.87
N ALA A 153 -15.12 -5.46 14.92
CA ALA A 153 -15.62 -4.08 14.87
C ALA A 153 -17.14 -4.08 14.69
N MET A 154 -17.66 -4.90 13.77
CA MET A 154 -19.11 -5.05 13.58
C MET A 154 -19.79 -5.79 14.73
N GLN A 155 -19.13 -6.75 15.39
CA GLN A 155 -19.63 -7.33 16.63
C GLN A 155 -19.82 -6.27 17.72
N LYS A 156 -18.82 -5.41 17.93
CA LYS A 156 -18.89 -4.30 18.88
C LYS A 156 -20.03 -3.34 18.52
N TYR A 157 -20.13 -2.94 17.25
CA TYR A 157 -21.19 -2.05 16.78
C TYR A 157 -22.60 -2.64 17.01
N SER A 158 -22.81 -3.91 16.64
CA SER A 158 -24.09 -4.60 16.85
C SER A 158 -24.42 -4.75 18.34
N TYR A 159 -23.41 -5.04 19.18
CA TYR A 159 -23.57 -5.10 20.63
C TYR A 159 -24.02 -3.75 21.20
N ASP A 160 -23.28 -2.68 20.89
CA ASP A 160 -23.54 -1.34 21.43
C ASP A 160 -24.93 -0.87 21.04
N ASN A 161 -25.33 -1.04 19.77
CA ASN A 161 -26.64 -0.63 19.27
C ASN A 161 -27.83 -1.44 19.80
N ALA A 162 -27.59 -2.61 20.39
CA ALA A 162 -28.64 -3.45 20.95
C ALA A 162 -28.76 -3.29 22.48
N VAL A 163 -27.75 -2.70 23.13
CA VAL A 163 -27.76 -2.39 24.57
C VAL A 163 -28.41 -1.05 24.84
N TYR A 164 -28.29 -0.09 23.90
CA TYR A 164 -28.99 1.19 23.93
C TYR A 164 -30.31 1.12 23.15
#